data_AF-A0A9N9KGU2-F1
#
_entry.id   AF-A0A9N9KGU2-F1
#
_cell.length_a   1.000
_cell.length_b   1.000
_cell.length_c   1.000
_cell.angle_alpha   90.00
_cell.angle_beta   90.00
_cell.angle_gamma   90.00
#
_symmetry.space_group_name_H-M   'P 1'
#
loop_
_entity.id
_entity.type
_entity.pdbx_description
1 polymer ?
#
loop_
_entity_poly.entity_id
_entity_poly.type
_entity_poly.pdbx_seq_one_letter_code
_entity_poly.pdbx_strand_id
1 'polypeptide(L)'
;KNGPLTVTDANLILGRLVPDYFPKIFGKNEDQPLDLKATQIEFEKLATSINNFDDGRSKEIKKSIDEIAYGLANETMCRPIRALTEAKGYSASNHILACFGGASGQHACAIAQNLCINRILIH
;
A
#
# COMPACT_ATOMS: atom_id res chain seq x y z
N LYS A 1 15.03 -6.39 9.50
CA LYS A 1 15.15 -7.25 8.30
C LYS A 1 15.30 -6.32 7.10
N ASN A 2 16.31 -6.48 6.25
CA ASN A 2 16.51 -5.68 5.02
C ASN A 2 15.60 -6.19 3.88
N GLY A 3 14.30 -6.30 4.15
CA GLY A 3 13.31 -6.74 3.17
C GLY A 3 12.84 -5.59 2.26
N PRO A 4 12.09 -5.89 1.20
CA PRO A 4 11.45 -4.85 0.39
C PRO A 4 10.41 -4.09 1.22
N LEU A 5 10.13 -2.84 0.83
CA LEU A 5 9.07 -2.02 1.41
C LEU A 5 7.72 -2.76 1.38
N THR A 6 7.01 -2.73 2.50
CA THR A 6 5.74 -3.43 2.70
C THR A 6 4.55 -2.46 2.80
N VAL A 7 3.32 -3.00 2.83
CA VAL A 7 2.11 -2.18 3.09
C VAL A 7 2.17 -1.52 4.47
N THR A 8 2.77 -2.19 5.47
CA THR A 8 2.97 -1.63 6.81
C THR A 8 3.90 -0.42 6.77
N ASP A 9 4.98 -0.49 5.99
CA ASP A 9 5.91 0.62 5.77
C ASP A 9 5.22 1.81 5.10
N ALA A 10 4.42 1.56 4.06
CA ALA A 10 3.64 2.60 3.40
C ALA A 10 2.66 3.28 4.37
N ASN A 11 1.93 2.50 5.17
CA ASN A 11 0.99 3.05 6.14
C ASN A 11 1.70 3.83 7.26
N LEU A 12 2.94 3.47 7.59
CA LEU A 12 3.77 4.24 8.52
C LEU A 12 4.13 5.62 7.96
N ILE A 13 4.56 5.70 6.70
CA ILE A 13 4.84 6.98 6.02
C ILE A 13 3.59 7.85 5.93
N LEU A 14 2.46 7.26 5.53
CA LEU A 14 1.20 8.00 5.37
C LEU A 14 0.56 8.45 6.70
N GLY A 15 1.20 8.18 7.84
CA GLY A 15 0.65 8.50 9.17
C GLY A 15 -0.61 7.70 9.53
N ARG A 16 -0.87 6.60 8.81
CA ARG A 16 -2.02 5.72 9.02
C ARG A 16 -1.83 4.76 10.19
N LEU A 17 -0.58 4.56 10.60
CA LEU A 17 -0.19 3.85 11.81
C LEU A 17 0.33 4.82 12.86
N VAL A 18 -0.09 4.63 14.11
CA VAL A 18 0.49 5.33 15.26
C VAL A 18 1.50 4.38 15.93
N PRO A 19 2.81 4.61 15.80
CA PRO A 19 3.84 3.65 16.22
C PRO A 19 3.75 3.26 17.70
N ASP A 20 3.40 4.20 18.56
CA ASP A 20 3.33 3.99 20.02
C ASP A 20 2.25 2.97 20.42
N TYR A 21 1.20 2.82 19.60
CA TYR A 21 0.13 1.84 19.81
C TYR A 21 0.29 0.57 18.96
N PHE A 22 1.32 0.50 18.12
CA PHE A 22 1.54 -0.65 17.26
C PHE A 22 2.37 -1.71 18.01
N PRO A 23 2.04 -3.02 17.87
CA PRO A 23 2.79 -4.08 18.53
C PRO A 23 4.28 -4.04 18.19
N LYS A 24 5.14 -4.20 19.21
CA LYS A 24 6.59 -4.29 19.05
C LYS A 24 7.00 -5.70 18.63
N ILE A 25 6.65 -6.08 17.41
CA ILE A 25 6.85 -7.43 16.86
C ILE A 25 7.92 -7.47 15.75
N PHE A 26 8.71 -6.40 15.63
CA PHE A 26 9.73 -6.27 14.59
C PHE A 26 11.11 -6.63 15.13
N GLY A 27 12.13 -6.55 14.27
CA GLY A 27 13.49 -6.91 14.65
C GLY A 27 13.77 -8.40 14.59
N LYS A 28 14.97 -8.82 15.02
CA LYS A 28 15.40 -10.22 14.97
C LYS A 28 14.71 -11.08 16.03
N ASN A 29 14.40 -10.48 17.17
CA ASN A 29 13.78 -11.14 18.32
C ASN A 29 12.27 -10.85 18.44
N GLU A 30 11.67 -10.18 17.45
CA GLU A 30 10.24 -9.83 17.42
C GLU A 30 9.79 -8.99 18.63
N ASP A 31 10.63 -8.05 19.05
CA ASP A 31 10.46 -7.19 20.24
C ASP A 31 10.69 -5.69 19.95
N GLN A 32 10.93 -5.32 18.70
CA GLN A 32 11.23 -3.95 18.28
C GLN A 32 10.00 -3.22 17.73
N PRO A 33 9.93 -1.88 17.89
CA PRO A 33 8.89 -1.07 17.26
C PRO A 33 9.11 -0.94 15.75
N LEU A 34 8.16 -0.29 15.08
CA LEU A 34 8.34 0.22 13.71
C LEU A 34 9.47 1.25 13.65
N ASP A 35 10.25 1.23 12.57
CA ASP A 35 11.36 2.16 12.34
C ASP A 35 11.03 3.17 11.24
N LEU A 36 10.44 4.29 11.64
CA LEU A 36 10.04 5.36 10.71
C LEU A 36 11.23 5.90 9.90
N LYS A 37 12.42 6.00 10.51
CA LYS A 37 13.60 6.57 9.83
C LYS A 37 14.11 5.62 8.75
N ALA A 38 14.23 4.34 9.06
CA ALA A 38 14.62 3.34 8.07
C ALA A 38 13.61 3.28 6.92
N THR A 39 12.30 3.27 7.24
CA THR A 39 11.24 3.28 6.22
C THR A 39 11.34 4.53 5.32
N GLN A 40 11.55 5.72 5.90
CA GLN A 40 11.70 6.95 5.13
C GLN A 40 12.89 6.92 4.17
N ILE A 41 14.05 6.45 4.63
CA ILE A 41 15.26 6.32 3.80
C ILE A 41 15.01 5.39 2.60
N GLU A 42 14.34 4.25 2.82
CA GLU A 42 14.05 3.31 1.74
C GLU A 42 13.02 3.87 0.73
N PHE A 43 12.02 4.62 1.21
CA PHE A 43 11.10 5.31 0.31
C PHE A 43 11.76 6.45 -0.47
N GLU A 44 12.70 7.19 0.12
CA GLU A 44 13.50 8.22 -0.57
C GLU A 44 14.33 7.61 -1.71
N LYS A 45 14.94 6.44 -1.48
CA LYS A 45 15.64 5.69 -2.52
C LYS A 45 14.69 5.23 -3.63
N LEU A 46 13.52 4.70 -3.26
CA LEU A 46 12.52 4.28 -4.23
C LEU A 46 12.00 5.46 -5.06
N ALA A 47 11.71 6.59 -4.43
CA ALA A 47 11.28 7.82 -5.10
C ALA A 47 12.34 8.33 -6.06
N THR A 48 13.61 8.29 -5.67
CA THR A 48 14.73 8.64 -6.55
C THR A 48 14.79 7.70 -7.75
N SER A 49 14.67 6.39 -7.54
CA SER A 49 14.67 5.39 -8.62
C SER A 49 13.50 5.58 -9.59
N ILE A 50 12.28 5.83 -9.08
CA ILE A 50 11.08 6.02 -9.91
C ILE A 50 11.20 7.32 -10.72
N ASN A 51 11.59 8.43 -10.08
CA ASN A 51 11.65 9.74 -10.73
C ASN A 51 12.83 9.88 -11.71
N ASN A 52 13.85 9.02 -11.60
CA ASN A 52 14.98 8.96 -12.53
C ASN A 52 14.80 7.90 -13.62
N PHE A 53 13.75 7.08 -13.55
CA PHE A 53 13.46 6.09 -14.58
C PHE A 53 12.91 6.79 -15.82
N ASP A 54 13.71 6.85 -16.88
CA ASP A 54 13.30 7.41 -18.18
C ASP A 54 12.79 6.29 -19.10
N ASP A 55 11.47 6.17 -19.22
CA ASP A 55 10.81 5.20 -20.11
C ASP A 55 10.41 5.81 -21.46
N GLY A 56 10.89 7.03 -21.76
CA GLY A 56 10.52 7.78 -22.96
C GLY A 56 9.11 8.37 -22.94
N ARG A 57 8.33 8.17 -21.86
CA ARG A 57 7.04 8.84 -21.66
C ARG A 57 7.29 10.15 -20.92
N SER A 58 7.24 11.24 -21.69
CA SER A 58 7.03 12.64 -21.28
C SER A 58 7.13 12.93 -19.79
N LYS A 59 8.22 13.61 -19.36
CA LYS A 59 8.39 14.36 -18.10
C LYS A 59 7.24 14.18 -17.10
N GLU A 60 7.15 13.02 -16.46
CA GLU A 60 6.14 12.79 -15.43
C GLU A 60 6.42 13.76 -14.28
N ILE A 61 5.37 14.30 -13.68
CA ILE A 61 5.49 15.09 -12.45
C ILE A 61 6.20 14.21 -11.42
N LYS A 62 7.27 14.73 -10.80
CA LYS A 62 8.02 13.99 -9.79
C LYS A 62 7.06 13.53 -8.70
N LYS A 63 6.97 12.22 -8.49
CA LYS A 63 6.13 11.62 -7.45
C LYS A 63 6.78 11.84 -6.09
N SER A 64 6.00 12.34 -5.16
CA SER A 64 6.37 12.44 -3.76
C SER A 64 6.45 11.06 -3.10
N ILE A 65 7.11 11.00 -1.94
CA ILE A 65 7.16 9.78 -1.13
C ILE A 65 5.75 9.32 -0.75
N ASP A 66 4.87 10.26 -0.39
CA ASP A 66 3.49 9.95 0.03
C ASP A 66 2.67 9.35 -1.12
N GLU A 67 2.80 9.88 -2.34
CA GLU A 67 2.14 9.31 -3.52
C GLU A 67 2.64 7.90 -3.83
N ILE A 68 3.94 7.65 -3.69
CA ILE A 68 4.54 6.34 -3.90
C ILE A 68 4.08 5.36 -2.80
N ALA A 69 4.06 5.78 -1.54
CA ALA A 69 3.56 4.99 -0.42
C ALA A 69 2.08 4.65 -0.59
N TYR A 70 1.26 5.63 -0.97
CA TYR A 70 -0.16 5.44 -1.27
C TYR A 70 -0.37 4.41 -2.39
N GLY A 71 0.39 4.55 -3.49
CA GLY A 71 0.37 3.61 -4.60
C GLY A 71 0.79 2.20 -4.18
N LEU A 72 1.91 2.07 -3.46
CA LEU A 72 2.41 0.79 -2.97
C LEU A 72 1.37 0.09 -2.10
N ALA A 73 0.77 0.80 -1.14
CA ALA A 73 -0.23 0.23 -0.25
C ALA A 73 -1.44 -0.30 -1.02
N ASN A 74 -2.10 0.56 -1.79
CA ASN A 74 -3.39 0.21 -2.39
C ASN A 74 -3.23 -0.73 -3.59
N GLU A 75 -2.22 -0.54 -4.44
CA GLU A 75 -2.06 -1.36 -5.64
C GLU A 75 -1.57 -2.78 -5.31
N THR A 76 -0.74 -2.94 -4.27
CA THR A 76 -0.33 -4.26 -3.76
C THR A 76 -1.55 -5.10 -3.37
N MET A 77 -2.59 -4.47 -2.82
CA MET A 77 -3.84 -5.14 -2.47
C MET A 77 -4.81 -5.29 -3.65
N CYS A 78 -4.88 -4.31 -4.56
CA CYS A 78 -5.79 -4.36 -5.72
C CYS A 78 -5.39 -5.46 -6.73
N ARG A 79 -4.09 -5.63 -7.01
CA ARG A 79 -3.57 -6.59 -7.98
C ARG A 79 -4.10 -8.02 -7.78
N PRO A 80 -3.98 -8.64 -6.60
CA PRO A 80 -4.48 -10.01 -6.40
C PRO A 80 -6.00 -10.09 -6.49
N ILE A 81 -6.75 -9.08 -6.00
CA ILE A 81 -8.22 -9.06 -6.11
C ILE A 81 -8.64 -9.07 -7.59
N ARG A 82 -8.04 -8.20 -8.40
CA ARG A 82 -8.29 -8.10 -9.83
C ARG A 82 -7.94 -9.41 -10.53
N ALA A 83 -6.71 -9.90 -10.33
CA ALA A 83 -6.21 -11.12 -10.98
C ALA A 83 -7.08 -12.35 -10.67
N LEU A 84 -7.47 -12.56 -9.40
CA LEU A 84 -8.30 -13.70 -9.01
C LEU A 84 -9.73 -13.61 -9.53
N THR A 85 -10.29 -12.40 -9.61
CA THR A 85 -11.66 -12.18 -10.10
C THR A 85 -11.73 -12.37 -11.63
N GLU A 86 -10.77 -11.79 -12.35
CA GLU A 86 -10.67 -11.89 -13.81
C GLU A 86 -10.30 -13.29 -14.27
N ALA A 87 -9.44 -14.01 -13.53
CA ALA A 87 -9.13 -15.42 -13.82
C ALA A 87 -10.37 -16.34 -13.78
N LYS A 88 -11.42 -15.92 -13.06
CA LYS A 88 -12.72 -16.60 -13.02
C LYS A 88 -13.70 -16.12 -14.10
N GLY A 89 -13.28 -15.20 -14.97
CA GLY A 89 -14.10 -14.63 -16.03
C GLY A 89 -15.03 -13.49 -15.58
N TYR A 90 -14.80 -12.92 -14.39
CA TYR A 90 -15.65 -11.87 -13.87
C TYR A 90 -14.93 -10.51 -13.80
N SER A 91 -15.69 -9.44 -13.96
CA SER A 91 -15.21 -8.08 -13.65
C SER A 91 -15.34 -7.78 -12.15
N ALA A 92 -14.30 -7.18 -11.57
CA ALA A 92 -14.32 -6.77 -10.16
C ALA A 92 -15.46 -5.79 -9.85
N SER A 93 -15.80 -4.89 -10.78
CA SER A 93 -16.84 -3.86 -10.60
C SER A 93 -18.25 -4.41 -10.34
N ASN A 94 -18.51 -5.66 -10.73
CA ASN A 94 -19.79 -6.33 -10.52
C ASN A 94 -19.95 -6.92 -9.10
N HIS A 95 -18.97 -6.72 -8.21
CA HIS A 95 -18.91 -7.31 -6.87
C HIS A 95 -19.05 -6.27 -5.77
N ILE A 96 -19.29 -6.74 -4.55
CA ILE A 96 -19.21 -5.96 -3.32
C ILE A 96 -17.83 -6.22 -2.70
N LEU A 97 -17.13 -5.16 -2.30
CA LEU A 97 -15.86 -5.28 -1.58
C LEU A 97 -16.16 -5.56 -0.10
N ALA A 98 -15.96 -6.81 0.34
CA ALA A 98 -16.04 -7.16 1.76
C ALA A 98 -14.70 -6.87 2.44
N CYS A 99 -14.71 -6.04 3.49
CA CYS A 99 -13.52 -5.59 4.20
C CYS A 99 -13.44 -6.23 5.59
N PHE A 100 -12.30 -6.87 5.86
CA PHE A 100 -12.00 -7.51 7.14
C PHE A 100 -10.59 -7.17 7.62
N GLY A 101 -10.37 -7.22 8.93
CA GLY A 101 -9.05 -7.00 9.54
C GLY A 101 -8.75 -5.53 9.82
N GLY A 102 -7.77 -5.28 10.69
CA GLY A 102 -7.57 -3.98 11.35
C GLY A 102 -7.24 -2.81 10.42
N ALA A 103 -6.52 -3.06 9.32
CA ALA A 103 -6.17 -1.99 8.36
C ALA A 103 -7.25 -1.76 7.30
N SER A 104 -8.22 -2.66 7.13
CA SER A 104 -9.10 -2.67 5.96
C SER A 104 -9.93 -1.40 5.78
N GLY A 105 -10.48 -0.85 6.86
CA GLY A 105 -11.24 0.40 6.83
C GLY A 105 -10.42 1.60 6.31
N GLN A 106 -9.10 1.60 6.50
CA GLN A 106 -8.22 2.67 6.02
C GLN A 106 -7.98 2.63 4.51
N HIS A 107 -8.19 1.47 3.87
CA HIS A 107 -7.96 1.26 2.44
C HIS A 107 -9.23 1.04 1.63
N ALA A 108 -10.34 0.72 2.28
CA ALA A 108 -11.56 0.25 1.63
C ALA A 108 -12.02 1.14 0.46
N CYS A 109 -12.11 2.46 0.67
CA CYS A 109 -12.54 3.39 -0.36
C CYS A 109 -11.57 3.46 -1.55
N ALA A 110 -10.27 3.54 -1.27
CA ALA A 110 -9.24 3.60 -2.31
C ALA A 110 -9.19 2.31 -3.16
N ILE A 111 -9.29 1.16 -2.50
CA ILE A 111 -9.34 -0.15 -3.19
C ILE A 111 -10.61 -0.27 -4.02
N ALA A 112 -11.77 0.10 -3.46
CA ALA A 112 -13.03 0.06 -4.19
C ALA A 112 -12.98 0.96 -5.43
N GLN A 113 -12.43 2.16 -5.31
CA GLN A 113 -12.25 3.08 -6.43
C GLN A 113 -11.33 2.50 -7.50
N ASN A 114 -10.16 1.95 -7.13
CA ASN A 114 -9.19 1.36 -8.06
C ASN A 114 -9.70 0.09 -8.78
N LEU A 115 -10.71 -0.57 -8.21
CA LEU A 115 -11.35 -1.76 -8.77
C LEU A 115 -12.71 -1.46 -9.42
N CYS A 116 -13.13 -0.18 -9.44
CA CYS A 116 -14.44 0.26 -9.91
C CYS A 116 -15.62 -0.43 -9.19
N ILE A 117 -15.46 -0.76 -7.91
CA ILE A 117 -16.49 -1.36 -7.06
C ILE A 117 -17.32 -0.25 -6.42
N ASN A 118 -18.65 -0.33 -6.55
CA ASN A 118 -19.57 0.71 -6.09
C ASN A 118 -20.07 0.52 -4.65
N ARG A 119 -19.83 -0.64 -4.04
CA ARG A 119 -20.34 -0.98 -2.71
C ARG A 119 -19.28 -1.66 -1.87
N ILE A 120 -19.13 -1.16 -0.66
CA ILE A 120 -18.23 -1.68 0.37
C ILE A 120 -19.09 -2.23 1.51
N LEU A 121 -18.75 -3.42 1.98
CA LEU A 121 -19.31 -4.03 3.19
C LEU A 121 -18.21 -4.08 4.26
N ILE A 122 -18.41 -3.33 5.35
CA ILE A 122 -17.50 -3.31 6.51
C ILE A 122 -18.04 -4.27 7.57
N HIS A 123 -17.17 -5.14 8.10
CA HIS A 123 -17.45 -6.01 9.25
C HIS A 123 -16.79 -5.48 10.52
#